data_AF-A0A0V0T2F9-F1
#
_entry.id   AF-A0A0V0T2F9-F1
#
_cell.length_a   1.000
_cell.length_b   1.000
_cell.length_c   1.000
_cell.angle_alpha   90.00
_cell.angle_beta   90.00
_cell.angle_gamma   90.00
#
_symmetry.space_group_name_H-M   'P 1'
#
loop_
_entity.id
_entity.type
_entity.pdbx_description
1 polymer ?
#
loop_
_entity_poly.entity_id
_entity_poly.type
_entity_poly.pdbx_seq_one_letter_code
_entity_poly.pdbx_strand_id
1 'polypeptide(L)'
;MHHDDAVNEDQERKADIVLFYNETKSGVDTLDQLVLVYTCKRRTQRWPMVLWFTTLDCAGLAAYVIWKCKNADWNARKSQRRRLFLMECGKNLVDIVLQKWAASPAQSLPYT
;
A
#
# COMPACT_ATOMS: atom_id res chain seq x y z
N MET A 1 -11.56 -7.08 -25.94
CA MET A 1 -12.94 -6.59 -26.17
C MET A 1 -13.80 -7.83 -26.38
N HIS A 2 -14.96 -7.92 -25.73
CA HIS A 2 -15.95 -8.95 -26.07
C HIS A 2 -16.59 -8.52 -27.40
N HIS A 3 -16.44 -9.31 -28.46
CA HIS A 3 -17.00 -9.02 -29.78
C HIS A 3 -18.23 -9.89 -30.11
N ASP A 4 -18.60 -10.76 -29.17
CA ASP A 4 -19.52 -11.86 -29.38
C ASP A 4 -20.51 -11.88 -28.21
N ASP A 5 -21.77 -12.26 -28.46
CA ASP A 5 -22.84 -12.36 -27.44
C ASP A 5 -22.78 -13.70 -26.67
N ALA A 6 -21.56 -14.16 -26.38
CA ALA A 6 -21.33 -15.42 -25.69
C ALA A 6 -21.92 -15.40 -24.26
N VAL A 7 -22.59 -16.49 -23.89
CA VAL A 7 -23.25 -16.67 -22.61
C VAL A 7 -22.65 -17.88 -21.92
N ASN A 8 -22.26 -17.72 -20.65
CA ASN A 8 -21.69 -18.80 -19.88
C ASN A 8 -22.78 -19.75 -19.39
N GLU A 9 -22.75 -21.01 -19.83
CA GLU A 9 -23.74 -22.02 -19.43
C GLU A 9 -23.57 -22.48 -17.97
N ASP A 10 -22.37 -22.38 -17.41
CA ASP A 10 -22.03 -22.85 -16.06
C ASP A 10 -22.33 -21.81 -14.96
N GLN A 11 -22.26 -20.51 -15.28
CA GLN A 11 -22.53 -19.40 -14.35
C GLN A 11 -23.89 -18.74 -14.61
N GLU A 12 -24.96 -19.45 -14.25
CA GLU A 12 -26.34 -18.92 -14.22
C GLU A 12 -26.84 -18.35 -15.56
N ARG A 13 -26.25 -18.75 -16.70
CA ARG A 13 -26.55 -18.18 -18.02
C ARG A 13 -26.34 -16.66 -18.08
N LYS A 14 -25.38 -16.14 -17.32
CA LYS A 14 -24.96 -14.74 -17.42
C LYS A 14 -24.09 -14.54 -18.65
N ALA A 15 -24.27 -13.40 -19.32
CA ALA A 15 -23.44 -13.02 -20.46
C ALA A 15 -21.97 -12.89 -20.01
N ASP A 16 -21.04 -13.35 -20.85
CA ASP A 16 -19.60 -13.36 -20.53
C ASP A 16 -19.08 -11.97 -20.19
N ILE A 17 -19.62 -10.94 -20.83
CA ILE A 17 -19.29 -9.53 -20.55
C ILE A 17 -19.63 -9.13 -19.10
N VAL A 18 -20.73 -9.63 -18.55
CA VAL A 18 -21.16 -9.35 -17.17
C VAL A 18 -20.24 -10.05 -16.18
N LEU A 19 -19.83 -11.29 -16.49
CA LEU A 19 -18.90 -12.05 -15.67
C LEU A 19 -17.53 -11.38 -15.64
N PHE A 20 -16.97 -11.05 -16.81
CA PHE A 20 -15.70 -10.33 -16.92
C PHE A 20 -15.72 -8.97 -16.21
N TYR A 21 -16.82 -8.21 -16.34
CA TYR A 21 -16.99 -6.97 -15.60
C TYR A 21 -16.99 -7.20 -14.09
N ASN A 22 -17.72 -8.21 -13.59
CA ASN A 22 -17.79 -8.51 -12.16
C ASN A 22 -16.46 -8.95 -11.58
N GLU A 23 -15.63 -9.67 -12.36
CA GLU A 23 -14.28 -10.05 -11.98
C GLU A 23 -13.32 -8.86 -11.86
N THR A 24 -13.46 -7.86 -12.74
CA THR A 24 -12.50 -6.75 -12.85
C THR A 24 -12.92 -5.47 -12.12
N LYS A 25 -14.22 -5.27 -11.84
CA LYS A 25 -14.75 -4.02 -11.24
C LYS A 25 -14.27 -3.73 -9.81
N SER A 26 -13.78 -4.74 -9.09
CA SER A 26 -13.44 -4.64 -7.66
C SER A 26 -12.05 -4.05 -7.40
N GLY A 27 -11.22 -3.82 -8.42
CA GLY A 27 -9.81 -3.45 -8.22
C GLY A 27 -9.62 -2.16 -7.41
N VAL A 28 -10.40 -1.11 -7.72
CA VAL A 28 -10.31 0.19 -7.03
C VAL A 28 -10.83 0.10 -5.59
N ASP A 29 -11.95 -0.59 -5.38
CA ASP A 29 -12.52 -0.81 -4.04
C ASP A 29 -11.57 -1.63 -3.15
N THR A 30 -10.96 -2.66 -3.73
CA THR A 30 -9.95 -3.48 -3.03
C THR A 30 -8.74 -2.64 -2.64
N LEU A 31 -8.26 -1.76 -3.54
CA LEU A 31 -7.18 -0.83 -3.24
C LEU A 31 -7.56 0.12 -2.10
N ASP A 32 -8.76 0.69 -2.12
CA ASP A 32 -9.24 1.61 -1.07
C ASP A 32 -9.32 0.92 0.29
N GLN A 33 -9.90 -0.28 0.34
CA GLN A 33 -9.92 -1.12 1.55
C GLN A 33 -8.50 -1.43 2.05
N LEU A 34 -7.59 -1.79 1.16
CA LEU A 34 -6.21 -2.10 1.52
C LEU A 34 -5.49 -0.88 2.11
N VAL A 35 -5.64 0.30 1.50
CA VAL A 35 -5.06 1.56 1.97
C VAL A 35 -5.64 1.95 3.34
N LEU A 36 -6.95 1.81 3.52
CA LEU A 36 -7.64 2.20 4.75
C LEU A 36 -7.18 1.40 5.98
N VAL A 37 -6.86 0.12 5.81
CA VAL A 37 -6.41 -0.76 6.93
C VAL A 37 -5.06 -0.34 7.53
N TYR A 38 -4.15 0.27 6.75
CA TYR A 38 -2.85 0.75 7.24
C TYR A 38 -2.60 2.20 6.83
N THR A 39 -3.58 3.07 7.08
CA THR A 39 -3.46 4.49 6.73
C THR A 39 -2.56 5.26 7.70
N CYS A 40 -1.78 6.19 7.16
CA CYS A 40 -0.98 7.17 7.89
C CYS A 40 -1.68 8.54 7.99
N LYS A 41 -2.93 8.65 7.51
CA LYS A 41 -3.71 9.89 7.57
C LYS A 41 -3.87 10.37 9.01
N ARG A 42 -3.67 11.67 9.21
CA ARG A 42 -3.94 12.36 10.48
C ARG A 42 -4.96 13.46 10.27
N ARG A 43 -5.73 13.77 11.32
CA ARG A 43 -6.62 14.92 11.34
C ARG A 43 -5.80 16.18 11.06
N THR A 44 -6.17 16.92 10.03
CA THR A 44 -5.47 18.13 9.57
C THR A 44 -6.50 19.15 9.08
N GLN A 45 -6.20 20.43 9.26
CA GLN A 45 -6.97 21.54 8.67
C GLN A 45 -6.38 22.01 7.34
N ARG A 46 -5.31 21.37 6.87
CA ARG A 46 -4.60 21.71 5.62
C ARG A 46 -4.91 20.66 4.57
N TRP A 47 -5.77 21.00 3.58
CA TRP A 47 -6.16 20.06 2.52
C TRP A 47 -4.97 19.44 1.74
N PRO A 48 -3.83 20.12 1.49
CA PRO A 48 -2.73 19.50 0.77
C PRO A 48 -2.10 18.32 1.54
N MET A 49 -2.15 18.36 2.88
CA MET A 49 -1.68 17.26 3.71
C MET A 49 -2.51 16.00 3.52
N VAL A 50 -3.81 16.13 3.21
CA VAL A 50 -4.69 14.99 2.94
C VAL A 50 -4.25 14.27 1.67
N LEU A 51 -3.89 15.03 0.62
CA LEU A 51 -3.31 14.46 -0.60
C LEU A 51 -2.00 13.77 -0.31
N TRP A 52 -1.10 14.42 0.44
CA TRP A 52 0.19 13.85 0.82
C TRP A 52 0.04 12.51 1.55
N PHE A 53 -0.82 12.43 2.56
CA PHE A 53 -1.07 11.17 3.27
C PHE A 53 -1.65 10.08 2.36
N THR A 54 -2.56 10.46 1.45
CA THR A 54 -3.12 9.50 0.48
C THR A 54 -2.03 8.98 -0.46
N THR A 55 -1.15 9.85 -0.95
CA THR A 55 0.00 9.46 -1.76
C THR A 55 0.93 8.53 -1.00
N LEU A 56 1.22 8.80 0.28
CA LEU A 56 2.04 7.94 1.13
C LEU A 56 1.44 6.55 1.31
N ASP A 57 0.15 6.45 1.59
CA ASP A 57 -0.52 5.16 1.77
C ASP A 57 -0.49 4.33 0.46
N CYS A 58 -0.79 4.97 -0.67
CA CYS A 58 -0.71 4.34 -1.99
C CYS A 58 0.73 3.89 -2.34
N ALA A 59 1.73 4.74 -2.06
CA ALA A 59 3.14 4.42 -2.30
C ALA A 59 3.61 3.23 -1.45
N GLY A 60 3.20 3.16 -0.19
CA GLY A 60 3.49 2.03 0.68
C GLY A 60 2.93 0.71 0.15
N LEU A 61 1.69 0.73 -0.36
CA LEU A 61 1.10 -0.46 -0.97
C LEU A 61 1.77 -0.84 -2.30
N ALA A 62 2.06 0.13 -3.17
CA ALA A 62 2.76 -0.11 -4.43
C ALA A 62 4.15 -0.72 -4.21
N ALA A 63 4.90 -0.17 -3.25
CA ALA A 63 6.21 -0.71 -2.85
C ALA A 63 6.09 -2.15 -2.33
N TYR A 64 5.06 -2.45 -1.53
CA TYR A 64 4.79 -3.80 -1.05
C TYR A 64 4.48 -4.79 -2.20
N VAL A 65 3.67 -4.39 -3.19
CA VAL A 65 3.36 -5.22 -4.36
C VAL A 65 4.64 -5.55 -5.13
N ILE A 66 5.45 -4.53 -5.44
CA ILE A 66 6.74 -4.71 -6.13
C ILE A 66 7.66 -5.63 -5.33
N TRP A 67 7.77 -5.44 -4.02
CA TRP A 67 8.61 -6.27 -3.15
C TRP A 67 8.16 -7.73 -3.16
N LYS A 68 6.85 -7.98 -3.06
CA LYS A 68 6.27 -9.32 -3.10
C LYS A 68 6.51 -10.01 -4.45
N CYS A 69 6.42 -9.27 -5.56
CA CYS A 69 6.70 -9.81 -6.90
C CYS A 69 8.17 -10.22 -7.04
N LYS A 70 9.11 -9.47 -6.47
CA LYS A 70 10.54 -9.79 -6.51
C LYS A 70 10.96 -10.85 -5.48
N ASN A 71 10.30 -10.91 -4.34
CA ASN A 71 10.66 -11.76 -3.20
C ASN A 71 9.46 -12.60 -2.76
N ALA A 72 9.02 -13.53 -3.61
CA ALA A 72 7.80 -14.31 -3.36
C ALA A 72 7.85 -15.14 -2.06
N ASP A 73 9.02 -15.65 -1.71
CA ASP A 73 9.26 -16.48 -0.53
C ASP A 73 9.44 -15.67 0.77
N TRP A 74 9.61 -14.35 0.67
CA TRP A 74 9.82 -13.49 1.82
C TRP A 74 8.59 -13.53 2.74
N ASN A 75 8.81 -13.98 3.98
CA ASN A 75 7.77 -14.21 4.98
C ASN A 75 6.60 -15.11 4.50
N ALA A 76 6.88 -16.09 3.63
CA ALA A 76 5.87 -16.97 3.03
C ALA A 76 4.91 -17.62 4.05
N ARG A 77 5.41 -17.99 5.22
CA ARG A 77 4.64 -18.67 6.27
C ARG A 77 3.87 -17.70 7.20
N LYS A 78 4.03 -16.39 7.04
CA LYS A 78 3.38 -15.38 7.88
C LYS A 78 2.11 -14.87 7.19
N SER A 79 1.04 -14.72 7.97
CA SER A 79 -0.23 -14.13 7.51
C SER A 79 -0.14 -12.61 7.35
N GLN A 80 0.65 -11.93 8.20
CA GLN A 80 0.73 -10.46 8.27
C GLN A 80 1.91 -9.86 7.49
N ARG A 81 2.15 -10.33 6.25
CA ARG A 81 3.34 -9.91 5.47
C ARG A 81 3.38 -8.41 5.18
N ARG A 82 2.24 -7.80 4.86
CA ARG A 82 2.15 -6.36 4.57
C ARG A 82 2.52 -5.51 5.79
N ARG A 83 2.06 -5.89 6.98
CA ARG A 83 2.42 -5.20 8.23
C ARG A 83 3.92 -5.28 8.49
N LEU A 84 4.49 -6.47 8.35
CA LEU A 84 5.93 -6.67 8.51
C LEU A 84 6.73 -5.80 7.54
N PHE A 85 6.30 -5.74 6.29
CA PHE A 85 6.94 -4.92 5.26
C PHE A 85 6.91 -3.43 5.63
N LEU A 86 5.74 -2.91 6.01
CA LEU A 86 5.60 -1.50 6.39
C LEU A 86 6.43 -1.16 7.64
N MET A 87 6.50 -2.07 8.63
CA MET A 87 7.34 -1.87 9.81
C MET A 87 8.83 -1.85 9.48
N GLU A 88 9.30 -2.77 8.64
CA GLU A 88 10.71 -2.83 8.22
C GLU A 88 11.08 -1.64 7.34
N CYS A 89 10.21 -1.27 6.40
CA CYS A 89 10.36 -0.07 5.59
C CYS A 89 10.47 1.20 6.46
N GLY A 90 9.57 1.36 7.43
CA GLY A 90 9.61 2.51 8.35
C GLY A 90 10.89 2.57 9.19
N LYS A 91 11.37 1.43 9.70
CA LYS A 91 12.65 1.37 10.43
C LYS A 91 13.83 1.78 9.56
N ASN A 92 13.94 1.20 8.36
CA ASN A 92 15.03 1.52 7.43
C ASN A 92 15.08 3.01 7.06
N LEU A 93 13.93 3.66 6.91
CA LEU A 93 13.86 5.10 6.63
C LEU A 93 14.33 5.95 7.82
N VAL A 94 14.01 5.54 9.05
CA VAL A 94 14.37 6.26 10.27
C VAL A 94 15.83 6.01 10.65
N ASP A 95 16.34 4.80 10.44
CA ASP A 95 17.71 4.40 10.81
C ASP A 95 18.77 5.31 10.16
N ILE A 96 18.55 5.73 8.90
CA ILE A 96 19.43 6.67 8.20
C ILE A 96 19.51 8.01 8.94
N VAL A 97 18.39 8.50 9.49
CA VAL A 97 18.34 9.75 10.24
C VAL A 97 19.00 9.59 11.60
N LEU A 98 18.72 8.47 12.30
CA LEU A 98 19.31 8.17 13.60
C LEU A 98 20.83 8.04 13.53
N GLN A 99 21.36 7.37 12.51
CA GLN A 99 22.79 7.26 12.28
C GLN A 99 23.45 8.62 12.08
N LYS A 100 22.80 9.52 11.30
CA LYS A 100 23.29 10.89 11.12
C LYS A 100 23.31 11.68 12.43
N TRP A 101 22.29 11.52 13.26
CA TRP A 101 22.23 12.19 14.57
C TRP A 101 23.28 11.64 15.53
N ALA A 102 23.48 10.33 15.58
CA ALA A 102 24.49 9.70 16.42
C ALA A 102 25.93 10.11 16.04
N ALA A 103 26.18 10.37 14.75
CA ALA A 103 27.48 10.85 14.27
C ALA A 103 27.68 12.37 14.44
N SER A 104 26.63 13.12 14.77
CA SER A 104 26.72 14.57 14.95
C SER A 104 27.24 14.89 16.37
N PRO A 105 28.22 15.80 16.52
CA PRO A 105 28.69 16.21 17.85
C PRO A 105 27.55 16.81 18.67
N ALA A 106 27.59 16.63 20.00
CA ALA A 106 26.65 17.28 20.90
C ALA A 106 26.74 18.80 20.72
N GLN A 107 25.68 19.40 20.19
CA GLN A 107 25.56 20.86 20.15
C GLN A 107 25.35 21.32 21.60
N SER A 108 26.33 22.02 22.17
CA SER A 108 26.15 22.73 23.42
C SER A 108 25.05 23.76 23.20
N LEU A 109 23.88 23.57 23.80
CA LEU A 109 22.87 24.61 23.85
C LEU A 109 23.49 25.83 24.56
N PRO A 110 23.45 27.04 23.98
CA PRO A 110 23.81 28.24 24.71
C PRO A 110 22.76 28.42 25.80
N TYR A 111 23.10 28.01 27.03
CA TYR A 111 22.35 28.42 28.21
C TYR A 111 22.65 29.91 28.42
N THR A 112 21.64 30.76 28.21
CA THR A 112 21.56 32.14 28.71
C THR A 112 20.24 32.31 29.41
#